data_AF-A0A920J8W0-F1
#
_entry.id   AF-A0A920J8W0-F1
#
_cell.length_a   1.000
_cell.length_b   1.000
_cell.length_c   1.000
_cell.angle_alpha   90.00
_cell.angle_beta   90.00
_cell.angle_gamma   90.00
#
_symmetry.space_group_name_H-M   'P 1'
#
loop_
_entity.id
_entity.type
_entity.pdbx_description
1 polymer ?
#
loop_
_entity_poly.entity_id
_entity_poly.type
_entity_poly.pdbx_seq_one_letter_code
_entity_poly.pdbx_strand_id
1 'polypeptide(L)' 'MTDPLLADATYIEPIHWESVAKIIEKERPDALLPTMGGQTGLNTAFHWVGKGKLKKI' A
#
# COMPACT_ATOMS: atom_id res chain seq x y z
N MET A 1 5.58 -11.27 7.16
CA MET A 1 6.45 -10.98 8.32
C MET A 1 6.26 -9.51 8.65
N THR A 2 5.86 -9.18 9.88
CA THR A 2 5.39 -7.83 10.29
C THR A 2 6.10 -7.36 11.56
N ASP A 3 7.35 -7.77 11.75
CA ASP A 3 8.13 -7.37 12.92
C ASP A 3 8.47 -5.87 12.82
N PRO A 4 8.20 -5.06 13.87
CA PRO A 4 8.48 -3.63 13.87
C PRO A 4 9.94 -3.26 13.64
N LEU A 5 10.90 -4.17 13.86
CA LEU A 5 12.32 -3.91 13.68
C LEU A 5 12.79 -4.03 12.21
N LEU A 6 11.91 -4.47 11.31
CA LEU A 6 12.28 -4.77 9.92
C LEU A 6 11.95 -3.67 8.91
N ALA A 7 11.11 -2.70 9.29
CA ALA A 7 10.71 -1.59 8.43
C ALA A 7 10.49 -0.32 9.27
N ASP A 8 10.78 0.85 8.70
CA ASP A 8 10.62 2.14 9.38
C ASP A 8 9.17 2.40 9.81
N ALA A 9 8.21 1.94 9.02
CA ALA A 9 6.79 2.00 9.34
C ALA A 9 6.09 0.68 8.99
N THR A 10 5.50 0.03 10.00
CA THR A 10 4.73 -1.21 9.85
C THR A 10 3.26 -0.97 10.21
N TYR A 11 2.35 -1.27 9.28
CA TYR A 11 0.90 -1.11 9.46
C TYR A 11 0.21 -2.48 9.52
N ILE A 12 -0.49 -2.75 10.62
CA ILE A 12 -1.35 -3.93 10.77
C ILE A 12 -2.80 -3.46 10.65
N GLU A 13 -3.24 -3.31 9.40
CA GLU A 13 -4.56 -2.82 9.01
C GLU A 13 -5.20 -3.80 8.01
N PRO A 14 -6.54 -3.76 7.82
CA PRO A 14 -7.17 -4.51 6.74
C PRO A 14 -6.58 -4.13 5.38
N ILE A 15 -6.26 -5.12 4.55
CA ILE A 15 -5.65 -4.93 3.21
C ILE A 15 -6.73 -4.52 2.21
N HIS A 16 -7.35 -3.37 2.48
CA HIS A 16 -8.30 -2.69 1.61
C HIS A 16 -7.66 -1.44 1.02
N TRP A 17 -8.10 -1.05 -0.18
CA TRP A 17 -7.51 0.09 -0.87
C TRP A 17 -7.70 1.41 -0.09
N GLU A 18 -8.77 1.54 0.71
CA GLU A 18 -9.01 2.70 1.58
C GLU A 18 -7.95 2.82 2.68
N SER A 19 -7.59 1.71 3.31
CA SER A 19 -6.55 1.68 4.35
C SER A 19 -5.20 2.03 3.75
N VAL A 20 -4.87 1.41 2.61
CA VAL A 20 -3.62 1.68 1.89
C VAL A 20 -3.57 3.14 1.41
N ALA A 21 -4.68 3.72 0.94
CA ALA A 21 -4.73 5.12 0.53
C ALA A 21 -4.43 6.08 1.69
N LYS A 22 -4.97 5.83 2.89
CA LYS A 22 -4.67 6.64 4.08
C LYS A 22 -3.19 6.55 4.47
N ILE A 23 -2.60 5.36 4.34
CA ILE A 23 -1.17 5.15 4.62
C ILE A 23 -0.32 5.92 3.60
N ILE A 24 -0.64 5.82 2.30
CA ILE A 24 0.07 6.57 1.25
C ILE A 24 -0.06 8.08 1.44
N GLU A 25 -1.24 8.58 1.82
CA GLU A 25 -1.45 10.01 2.10
C GLU A 25 -0.61 10.50 3.29
N LYS A 26 -0.47 9.66 4.32
CA LYS A 26 0.33 9.97 5.51
C LYS A 26 1.83 9.90 5.24
N GLU A 27 2.29 8.80 4.64
CA GLU A 27 3.72 8.49 4.50
C GLU A 27 4.32 9.05 3.22
N ARG A 28 3.49 9.36 2.21
CA ARG A 28 3.90 9.88 0.89
C ARG A 28 5.12 9.16 0.29
N PRO A 29 5.07 7.82 0.16
CA PRO A 29 6.21 7.05 -0.37
C PRO A 29 6.42 7.35 -1.85
N ASP A 30 7.66 7.35 -2.33
CA ASP A 30 7.95 7.60 -3.75
C ASP A 30 7.50 6.46 -4.68
N ALA A 31 7.40 5.23 -4.14
CA ALA A 31 7.10 4.04 -4.93
C ALA A 31 6.30 3.01 -4.14
N LEU A 32 5.62 2.13 -4.89
CA LEU A 32 4.89 0.97 -4.37
C LEU A 32 5.44 -0.33 -4.98
N LEU A 33 5.60 -1.37 -4.17
CA LEU A 33 6.04 -2.70 -4.60
C LEU A 33 4.92 -3.75 -4.40
N PRO A 34 4.00 -3.92 -5.38
CA PRO A 34 2.80 -4.74 -5.19
C PRO A 34 3.01 -6.25 -5.42
N THR A 35 4.19 -6.68 -5.88
CA THR A 35 4.47 -8.06 -6.30
C THR A 35 4.75 -9.03 -5.13
N MET A 36 5.06 -8.50 -3.95
CA MET A 36 5.45 -9.31 -2.78
C MET A 36 4.24 -9.77 -1.94
N GLY A 37 3.03 -9.28 -2.25
CA GLY A 37 1.79 -9.59 -1.52
C GLY A 37 0.89 -10.61 -2.23
N GLY A 38 1.41 -11.32 -3.23
CA GLY A 38 0.61 -12.21 -4.08
C GLY A 38 -0.54 -11.49 -4.79
N GLN A 39 -1.64 -12.21 -5.03
CA GLN A 39 -2.81 -11.63 -5.71
C GLN A 39 -3.48 -10.52 -4.89
N THR A 40 -3.44 -10.60 -3.56
CA THR A 40 -4.00 -9.56 -2.68
C THR A 40 -3.25 -8.24 -2.85
N GLY A 41 -1.91 -8.27 -2.85
CA GLY A 41 -1.09 -7.06 -3.07
C GLY A 41 -1.32 -6.46 -4.46
N LEU A 42 -1.33 -7.31 -5.49
CA LEU A 42 -1.59 -6.89 -6.87
C LEU A 42 -2.99 -6.27 -7.02
N ASN A 43 -4.05 -6.96 -6.58
CA ASN A 43 -5.42 -6.46 -6.70
C ASN A 43 -5.60 -5.13 -5.98
N THR A 44 -5.09 -4.99 -4.75
CA THR A 44 -5.22 -3.75 -3.99
C THR A 44 -4.54 -2.58 -4.69
N ALA A 45 -3.34 -2.80 -5.25
CA ALA A 45 -2.66 -1.78 -6.04
C ALA A 45 -3.43 -1.43 -7.33
N PHE A 46 -3.95 -2.42 -8.06
CA PHE A 46 -4.76 -2.21 -9.25
C PHE A 46 -6.07 -1.46 -8.95
N HIS A 47 -6.76 -1.80 -7.87
CA HIS A 47 -7.97 -1.08 -7.43
C HIS A 47 -7.68 0.39 -7.12
N TRP A 48 -6.52 0.66 -6.53
CA TRP A 48 -6.09 2.03 -6.24
C TRP A 48 -5.71 2.81 -7.51
N VAL A 49 -4.97 2.19 -8.44
CA VAL A 49 -4.62 2.76 -9.76
C VAL A 49 -5.85 3.03 -10.62
N GLY A 50 -6.77 2.06 -10.69
CA GLY A 50 -8.00 2.15 -11.49
C GLY A 50 -8.92 3.29 -11.06
N LYS A 51 -8.80 3.76 -9.81
CA LYS A 51 -9.48 4.96 -9.29
C LYS A 51 -8.74 6.27 -9.60
N GLY A 52 -7.70 6.24 -10.43
CA GLY A 52 -6.94 7.40 -10.88
C GLY A 52 -6.01 8.02 -9.83
N LYS A 53 -5.75 7.32 -8.71
CA LYS A 53 -5.03 7.87 -7.55
C LYS A 53 -3.50 7.81 -7.66
N LEU A 54 -2.95 6.96 -8.54
CA LEU A 54 -1.51 6.81 -8.71
C LEU A 54 -0.83 7.99 -9.43
N LYS A 55 -1.58 8.91 -10.06
CA LYS A 55 -1.04 10.15 -10.65
C LYS A 55 -0.65 11.24 -9.63
N LYS A 56 -0.86 10.99 -8.32
CA LYS A 56 -0.69 11.98 -7.24
C LYS A 56 0.48 11.72 -6.30
N ILE A 57 1.29 10.69 -6.56
CA ILE A 57 2.53 10.43 -5.81
C ILE A 57 3.68 11.17 -6.47
#